data_AF-A0A9P9MLE8-F1
#
_entry.id   AF-A0A9P9MLE8-F1
#
_cell.length_a   1.000
_cell.length_b   1.000
_cell.length_c   1.000
_cell.angle_alpha   90.00
_cell.angle_beta   90.00
_cell.angle_gamma   90.00
#
_symmetry.space_group_name_H-M   'P 1'
#
loop_
_entity.id
_entity.type
_entity.pdbx_description
1 polymer ?
#
loop_
_entity_poly.entity_id
_entity_poly.type
_entity_poly.pdbx_seq_one_letter_code
_entity_poly.pdbx_strand_id
1 'polypeptide(L)'
;AQYGLGRHVSTLSPRELLMFAKTFFASQILWAVAIPVIKFAILMQYLRIFRILTYIRICAWALISVSMAWGVMVVTVLILKCQPLDYNWNKSIQGRCIDEIFFYKIGTAINVTTDVLILILPMPAIWSLNVRLSRKLQVVIVFLIASLYVDPPSRESF
;
A
#
# COMPACT_ATOMS: atom_id res chain seq x y z
N ALA A 1 -25.59 -0.75 -5.47
CA ALA A 1 -24.42 -1.51 -4.99
C ALA A 1 -23.91 -2.41 -6.12
N GLN A 2 -22.86 -1.99 -6.83
CA GLN A 2 -22.30 -2.76 -7.94
C GLN A 2 -21.61 -4.02 -7.40
N TYR A 3 -21.94 -5.19 -7.97
CA TYR A 3 -21.34 -6.49 -7.66
C TYR A 3 -21.45 -6.98 -6.20
N GLY A 4 -22.42 -6.47 -5.42
CA GLY A 4 -22.70 -7.00 -4.08
C GLY A 4 -21.74 -6.58 -2.97
N LEU A 5 -20.89 -5.58 -3.20
CA LEU A 5 -20.06 -4.94 -2.18
C LEU A 5 -20.91 -4.52 -0.96
N GLY A 6 -20.53 -4.99 0.24
CA GLY A 6 -21.21 -4.70 1.50
C GLY A 6 -22.35 -5.66 1.90
N ARG A 7 -22.69 -6.66 1.07
CA ARG A 7 -23.67 -7.71 1.41
C ARG A 7 -22.95 -8.97 1.92
N HIS A 8 -23.61 -9.72 2.80
CA HIS A 8 -23.05 -10.97 3.31
C HIS A 8 -22.85 -11.97 2.17
N VAL A 9 -21.70 -12.67 2.14
CA VAL A 9 -21.28 -13.54 1.03
C VAL A 9 -22.34 -14.61 0.70
N SER A 10 -23.07 -15.07 1.72
CA SER A 10 -24.17 -16.04 1.58
C SER A 10 -25.39 -15.53 0.81
N THR A 11 -25.51 -14.22 0.57
CA THR A 11 -26.66 -13.60 -0.11
C THR A 11 -26.38 -13.24 -1.58
N LEU A 12 -25.17 -13.54 -2.07
CA LEU A 12 -24.71 -13.19 -3.41
C LEU A 12 -25.04 -14.27 -4.42
N SER A 13 -25.46 -13.87 -5.63
CA SER A 13 -25.59 -14.81 -6.74
C SER A 13 -24.20 -15.30 -7.22
N PRO A 14 -24.11 -16.47 -7.86
CA PRO A 14 -22.83 -17.00 -8.35
C PRO A 14 -22.10 -16.05 -9.32
N ARG A 15 -22.86 -15.29 -10.12
CA ARG A 15 -22.31 -14.29 -11.05
C ARG A 15 -21.75 -13.07 -10.32
N GLU A 16 -22.44 -12.57 -9.30
CA GLU A 16 -21.95 -11.45 -8.48
C GLU A 16 -20.69 -11.84 -7.71
N LEU A 17 -20.65 -13.04 -7.15
CA LEU A 17 -19.47 -13.56 -6.44
C LEU A 17 -18.25 -13.67 -7.35
N LEU A 18 -18.44 -14.15 -8.58
CA LEU A 18 -17.36 -14.25 -9.57
C LEU A 18 -16.83 -12.89 -10.00
N MET A 19 -17.72 -11.92 -10.24
CA MET A 19 -17.32 -10.55 -10.58
C MET A 19 -16.58 -9.89 -9.40
N PHE A 20 -17.08 -10.07 -8.18
CA PHE A 20 -16.42 -9.61 -6.97
C PHE A 20 -15.02 -10.22 -6.80
N ALA A 21 -14.85 -11.53 -6.99
CA ALA A 21 -13.54 -12.18 -6.88
C ALA A 21 -12.53 -11.63 -7.89
N LYS A 22 -12.97 -11.37 -9.14
CA LYS A 22 -12.11 -10.79 -10.18
C LYS A 22 -11.73 -9.34 -9.91
N THR A 23 -12.68 -8.50 -9.49
CA THR A 23 -12.39 -7.10 -9.15
C THR A 23 -11.52 -6.99 -7.91
N PHE A 24 -11.77 -7.83 -6.91
CA PHE A 24 -10.93 -7.93 -5.71
C PHE A 24 -9.50 -8.32 -6.06
N PHE A 25 -9.31 -9.35 -6.91
CA PHE A 25 -7.99 -9.74 -7.38
C PHE A 25 -7.24 -8.60 -8.10
N ALA A 26 -7.93 -7.86 -8.98
CA ALA A 26 -7.34 -6.70 -9.64
C ALA A 26 -6.93 -5.60 -8.62
N SER A 27 -7.77 -5.35 -7.62
CA SER A 27 -7.47 -4.38 -6.56
C SER A 27 -6.24 -4.76 -5.73
N GLN A 28 -6.03 -6.06 -5.48
CA GLN A 28 -4.86 -6.57 -4.76
C GLN A 28 -3.57 -6.31 -5.53
N ILE A 29 -3.57 -6.52 -6.85
CA ILE A 29 -2.41 -6.24 -7.71
C ILE A 29 -2.11 -4.73 -7.72
N LEU A 30 -3.14 -3.90 -7.91
CA LEU A 30 -2.99 -2.45 -7.88
C LEU A 30 -2.41 -1.96 -6.56
N TRP A 31 -2.91 -2.50 -5.44
CA TRP A 31 -2.39 -2.20 -4.11
C TRP A 31 -0.92 -2.63 -3.95
N ALA A 32 -0.58 -3.84 -4.37
CA ALA A 32 0.78 -4.37 -4.28
C ALA A 32 1.81 -3.55 -5.07
N VAL A 33 1.38 -2.87 -6.14
CA VAL A 33 2.22 -1.96 -6.95
C VAL A 33 2.22 -0.54 -6.39
N ALA A 34 1.07 -0.02 -5.96
CA ALA A 34 0.94 1.36 -5.50
C ALA A 34 1.78 1.63 -4.24
N ILE A 35 1.77 0.70 -3.29
CA ILE A 35 2.49 0.83 -2.01
C ILE A 35 4.00 1.06 -2.19
N PRO A 36 4.77 0.22 -2.89
CA PRO A 36 6.19 0.44 -3.09
C PRO A 36 6.49 1.70 -3.90
N VAL A 37 5.63 2.07 -4.86
CA VAL A 37 5.78 3.32 -5.65
C VAL A 37 5.67 4.56 -4.75
N ILE A 38 4.72 4.58 -3.83
CA ILE A 38 4.58 5.69 -2.87
C ILE A 38 5.81 5.78 -1.95
N LYS A 39 6.30 4.64 -1.44
CA LYS A 39 7.52 4.58 -0.62
C LYS A 39 8.74 5.10 -1.38
N PHE A 40 8.85 4.72 -2.66
CA PHE A 40 9.91 5.21 -3.53
C PHE A 40 9.87 6.73 -3.70
N ALA A 41 8.69 7.32 -3.93
CA ALA A 41 8.55 8.77 -4.03
C ALA A 41 9.00 9.50 -2.74
N ILE A 42 8.59 9.00 -1.58
CA ILE A 42 9.00 9.56 -0.26
C ILE A 42 10.52 9.45 -0.08
N LEU A 43 11.10 8.28 -0.33
CA LEU A 43 12.54 8.05 -0.15
C LEU A 43 13.37 8.88 -1.14
N MET A 44 12.91 9.06 -2.38
CA MET A 44 13.52 9.97 -3.34
C MET A 44 13.47 11.42 -2.87
N GLN A 45 12.37 11.84 -2.23
CA GLN A 45 12.28 13.16 -1.61
C GLN A 45 13.29 13.32 -0.47
N TYR A 46 13.50 12.29 0.36
CA TYR A 46 14.52 12.32 1.42
C TYR A 46 15.94 12.39 0.86
N LEU A 47 16.24 11.64 -0.20
CA LEU A 47 17.53 11.70 -0.91
C LEU A 47 17.81 13.10 -1.47
N ARG A 48 16.76 13.82 -1.90
CA ARG A 48 16.86 15.21 -2.39
C ARG A 48 17.09 16.21 -1.26
N ILE A 49 16.38 16.08 -0.14
CA ILE A 49 16.46 17.02 0.99
C ILE A 49 17.77 16.83 1.78
N PHE A 50 18.13 15.60 2.11
CA PHE A 50 19.26 15.28 2.99
C PHE A 50 20.50 14.82 2.21
N ARG A 51 20.74 15.40 1.03
CA ARG A 51 21.83 15.00 0.11
C ARG A 51 23.22 14.94 0.76
N ILE A 52 23.44 15.74 1.81
CA ILE A 52 24.72 15.86 2.53
C ILE A 52 24.96 14.68 3.49
N LEU A 53 23.90 14.03 3.98
CA LEU A 53 23.99 12.98 5.00
C LEU A 53 24.12 11.60 4.35
N THR A 54 25.34 11.07 4.27
CA THR A 54 25.63 9.79 3.61
C THR A 54 24.85 8.62 4.20
N TYR A 55 24.65 8.57 5.53
CA TYR A 55 23.88 7.50 6.18
C TYR A 55 22.42 7.47 5.71
N ILE A 56 21.78 8.63 5.53
CA ILE A 56 20.40 8.70 5.01
C ILE A 56 20.34 8.15 3.59
N ARG A 57 21.37 8.42 2.77
CA ARG A 57 21.40 7.93 1.39
C ARG A 57 21.50 6.42 1.33
N ILE A 58 22.40 5.82 2.12
CA ILE A 58 22.58 4.37 2.17
C ILE A 58 21.28 3.70 2.65
N CYS A 59 20.72 4.17 3.76
CA CYS A 59 19.49 3.61 4.31
C CYS A 59 18.29 3.79 3.36
N ALA A 60 18.18 4.95 2.68
CA ALA A 60 17.09 5.19 1.74
C ALA A 60 17.17 4.25 0.53
N TRP A 61 18.35 4.04 -0.06
CA TRP A 61 18.52 3.07 -1.15
C TRP A 61 18.26 1.62 -0.71
N ALA A 62 18.66 1.26 0.51
CA ALA A 62 18.33 -0.04 1.08
C ALA A 62 16.81 -0.23 1.25
N LEU A 63 16.11 0.77 1.79
CA LEU A 63 14.65 0.74 1.97
C LEU A 63 13.89 0.73 0.64
N ILE A 64 14.38 1.44 -0.38
CA ILE A 64 13.85 1.37 -1.75
C ILE A 64 13.93 -0.07 -2.26
N SER A 65 15.12 -0.67 -2.14
CA SER A 65 15.37 -2.03 -2.65
C SER A 65 14.48 -3.06 -1.97
N VAL A 66 14.38 -3.00 -0.63
CA VAL A 66 13.50 -3.88 0.16
C VAL A 66 12.03 -3.69 -0.21
N SER A 67 11.58 -2.45 -0.37
CA SER A 67 10.18 -2.15 -0.72
C SER A 67 9.82 -2.67 -2.11
N MET A 68 10.72 -2.50 -3.09
CA MET A 68 10.52 -3.00 -4.45
C MET A 68 10.53 -4.52 -4.51
N ALA A 69 11.47 -5.17 -3.82
CA ALA A 69 11.53 -6.62 -3.72
C ALA A 69 10.25 -7.19 -3.08
N TRP A 70 9.74 -6.54 -2.03
CA TRP A 70 8.46 -6.91 -1.42
C TRP A 70 7.30 -6.80 -2.41
N GLY A 71 7.20 -5.70 -3.17
CA GLY A 71 6.15 -5.51 -4.17
C GLY A 71 6.18 -6.59 -5.26
N VAL A 72 7.36 -6.88 -5.81
CA VAL A 72 7.55 -7.93 -6.83
C VAL A 72 7.18 -9.31 -6.28
N MET A 73 7.60 -9.62 -5.05
CA MET A 73 7.24 -10.87 -4.37
C MET A 73 5.73 -11.01 -4.22
N VAL A 74 5.04 -9.95 -3.74
CA VAL A 74 3.58 -9.98 -3.55
C VAL A 74 2.85 -10.17 -4.87
N VAL A 75 3.22 -9.45 -5.93
CA VAL A 75 2.59 -9.61 -7.25
C VAL A 75 2.80 -11.03 -7.80
N THR A 76 4.01 -11.57 -7.67
CA THR A 76 4.33 -12.93 -8.11
C THR A 76 3.49 -13.96 -7.36
N VAL A 77 3.38 -13.82 -6.03
CA VAL A 77 2.57 -14.71 -5.21
C VAL A 77 1.10 -14.56 -5.55
N LEU A 78 0.56 -13.36 -5.76
CA LEU A 78 -0.84 -13.18 -6.12
C LEU A 78 -1.19 -13.92 -7.42
N ILE A 79 -0.31 -13.90 -8.41
CA ILE A 79 -0.52 -14.62 -9.68
C ILE A 79 -0.39 -16.14 -9.50
N LEU A 80 0.47 -16.60 -8.59
CA LEU A 80 0.78 -18.03 -8.39
C LEU A 80 0.13 -18.64 -7.14
N LYS A 81 -0.73 -17.91 -6.43
CA LYS A 81 -1.27 -18.32 -5.12
C LYS A 81 -2.12 -19.58 -5.19
N CYS A 82 -2.75 -19.84 -6.35
CA CYS A 82 -3.55 -21.02 -6.60
C CYS A 82 -3.01 -21.77 -7.83
N GLN A 83 -2.99 -23.09 -7.74
CA GLN A 83 -2.65 -23.99 -8.85
C GLN A 83 -3.83 -24.93 -9.12
N PRO A 84 -4.50 -24.85 -10.28
CA PRO A 84 -4.37 -23.82 -11.33
C PRO A 84 -4.92 -22.44 -10.88
N LEU A 85 -4.49 -21.35 -11.52
CA LEU A 85 -4.95 -19.98 -11.18
C LEU A 85 -6.48 -19.85 -11.25
N ASP A 86 -7.12 -20.55 -12.19
CA ASP A 86 -8.59 -20.58 -12.32
C ASP A 86 -9.30 -21.07 -11.07
N TYR A 87 -8.63 -21.84 -10.21
CA TYR A 87 -9.17 -22.30 -8.92
C TYR A 87 -9.43 -21.15 -7.94
N ASN A 88 -8.87 -19.96 -8.20
CA ASN A 88 -9.14 -18.77 -7.41
C ASN A 88 -10.63 -18.34 -7.47
N TRP A 89 -11.25 -18.41 -8.65
CA TRP A 89 -12.67 -18.04 -8.86
C TRP A 89 -13.58 -19.22 -9.24
N ASN A 90 -13.03 -20.34 -9.72
CA ASN A 90 -13.78 -21.53 -10.06
C ASN A 90 -13.45 -22.70 -9.12
N LYS A 91 -14.27 -22.87 -8.07
CA LYS A 91 -14.10 -23.94 -7.08
C LYS A 91 -14.58 -25.32 -7.55
N SER A 92 -15.12 -25.43 -8.77
CA SER A 92 -15.52 -26.71 -9.36
C SER A 92 -14.34 -27.50 -9.93
N ILE A 93 -13.18 -26.85 -10.11
CA ILE A 93 -11.95 -27.49 -10.59
C ILE A 93 -11.15 -28.00 -9.38
N GLN A 94 -10.46 -29.13 -9.49
CA GLN A 94 -9.56 -29.57 -8.45
C GLN A 94 -8.29 -28.70 -8.43
N GLY A 95 -8.00 -28.12 -7.28
CA GLY A 95 -6.85 -27.24 -7.12
C GLY A 95 -6.50 -27.01 -5.66
N ARG A 96 -5.36 -26.38 -5.44
CA ARG A 96 -4.91 -25.95 -4.11
C ARG A 96 -4.44 -24.51 -4.16
N CYS A 97 -4.68 -23.79 -3.07
CA CYS A 97 -4.13 -22.46 -2.86
C CYS A 97 -3.21 -22.48 -1.65
N ILE A 98 -2.28 -21.54 -1.59
CA ILE A 98 -1.45 -21.29 -0.41
C ILE A 98 -2.31 -20.80 0.76
N ASP A 99 -1.74 -20.83 1.97
CA ASP A 99 -2.35 -20.17 3.14
C ASP A 99 -2.28 -18.65 2.97
N GLU A 100 -3.40 -18.09 2.52
CA GLU A 100 -3.55 -16.65 2.33
C GLU A 100 -3.42 -15.87 3.64
N ILE A 101 -3.93 -16.40 4.76
CA ILE A 101 -3.90 -15.71 6.06
C ILE A 101 -2.45 -15.57 6.52
N PHE A 102 -1.69 -16.65 6.44
CA PHE A 102 -0.28 -16.63 6.81
C PHE A 102 0.51 -15.66 5.91
N PHE A 103 0.29 -15.70 4.60
CA PHE A 103 0.95 -14.82 3.65
C PHE A 103 0.65 -13.34 3.92
N TYR A 104 -0.62 -12.96 4.10
CA TYR A 104 -0.99 -11.58 4.38
C TYR A 104 -0.49 -11.10 5.75
N LYS A 105 -0.47 -11.98 6.76
CA LYS A 105 0.04 -11.64 8.09
C LYS A 105 1.52 -11.24 8.04
N ILE A 106 2.34 -12.04 7.37
CA ILE A 106 3.77 -11.75 7.22
C ILE A 106 3.99 -10.55 6.28
N GLY A 107 3.29 -10.52 5.15
CA GLY A 107 3.38 -9.43 4.18
C GLY A 107 3.05 -8.07 4.81
N THR A 108 2.01 -8.02 5.64
CA THR A 108 1.61 -6.81 6.39
C THR A 108 2.65 -6.42 7.42
N ALA A 109 3.19 -7.38 8.17
CA ALA A 109 4.25 -7.11 9.14
C ALA A 109 5.46 -6.44 8.47
N ILE A 110 5.98 -7.01 7.38
CA ILE A 110 7.09 -6.44 6.62
C ILE A 110 6.73 -5.04 6.10
N ASN A 111 5.54 -4.87 5.53
CA ASN A 111 5.10 -3.61 4.98
C ASN A 111 5.08 -2.50 6.05
N VAL A 112 4.45 -2.76 7.20
CA VAL A 112 4.37 -1.82 8.31
C VAL A 112 5.75 -1.53 8.91
N THR A 113 6.60 -2.54 9.06
CA THR A 113 7.97 -2.34 9.55
C THR A 113 8.74 -1.39 8.63
N THR A 114 8.66 -1.57 7.31
CA THR A 114 9.31 -0.63 6.37
C THR A 114 8.73 0.79 6.46
N ASP A 115 7.43 0.95 6.71
CA ASP A 115 6.82 2.28 6.91
C ASP A 115 7.41 2.99 8.13
N VAL A 116 7.51 2.26 9.25
CA VAL A 116 8.10 2.79 10.49
C VAL A 116 9.56 3.18 10.27
N LEU A 117 10.35 2.36 9.57
CA LEU A 117 11.74 2.66 9.27
C LEU A 117 11.89 3.91 8.37
N ILE A 118 11.02 4.07 7.36
CA ILE A 118 11.00 5.27 6.52
C ILE A 118 10.70 6.50 7.38
N LEU A 119 9.71 6.44 8.26
CA LEU A 119 9.33 7.57 9.12
C LEU A 119 10.41 7.96 10.13
N ILE A 120 11.14 6.99 10.68
CA ILE A 120 12.22 7.24 11.64
C ILE A 120 13.48 7.76 10.96
N LEU A 121 13.74 7.39 9.71
CA LEU A 121 14.97 7.71 8.99
C LEU A 121 15.38 9.21 9.05
N PRO A 122 14.50 10.20 8.81
CA PRO A 122 14.87 11.62 8.87
C PRO A 122 14.86 12.21 10.29
N MET A 123 14.32 11.51 11.29
CA MET A 123 14.12 12.08 12.64
C MET A 123 15.43 12.53 13.31
N PRO A 124 16.52 11.73 13.32
CA PRO A 124 17.79 12.17 13.89
C PRO A 124 18.36 13.41 13.20
N ALA A 125 18.25 13.48 11.87
CA ALA A 125 18.67 14.66 11.12
C ALA A 125 17.84 15.90 11.47
N ILE A 126 16.52 15.76 11.55
CA ILE A 126 15.61 16.86 11.91
C ILE A 126 15.90 17.38 13.33
N TRP A 127 16.23 16.51 14.28
CA TRP A 127 16.55 16.92 15.65
C TRP A 127 17.89 17.66 15.74
N SER A 128 18.84 17.32 14.88
CA SER A 128 20.13 18.04 14.78
C SER A 128 20.05 19.35 14.01
N LEU A 129 19.04 19.50 13.14
CA LEU A 129 18.88 20.65 12.27
C LEU A 129 17.92 21.64 12.93
N ASN A 130 18.45 22.76 13.42
CA ASN A 130 17.68 23.87 13.98
C ASN A 130 16.87 24.59 12.86
N VAL A 131 15.83 23.92 12.34
CA VAL A 131 15.06 24.41 11.19
C VAL A 131 14.24 25.62 11.62
N ARG A 132 14.50 26.79 11.00
CA ARG A 132 13.72 28.02 11.21
C ARG A 132 12.22 27.74 11.06
N LEU A 133 11.46 27.97 12.13
CA LEU A 133 10.02 27.71 12.31
C LEU A 133 9.15 28.01 11.06
N SER A 134 9.54 29.01 10.27
CA SER A 134 8.95 29.39 8.97
C SER A 134 8.66 28.25 7.98
N ARG A 135 9.57 27.28 7.77
CA ARG A 135 9.32 26.15 6.85
C ARG A 135 8.38 25.10 7.46
N LYS A 136 8.40 24.97 8.79
CA LYS A 136 7.49 24.08 9.52
C LYS A 136 6.04 24.59 9.41
N LEU A 137 5.87 25.92 9.44
CA LEU A 137 4.57 26.57 9.31
C LEU A 137 3.97 26.39 7.90
N GLN A 138 4.77 26.47 6.84
CA GLN A 138 4.28 26.30 5.46
C GLN A 138 3.70 24.89 5.21
N VAL A 139 4.36 23.85 5.72
CA VAL A 139 3.86 22.47 5.57
C VAL A 139 2.56 22.27 6.35
N VAL A 140 2.47 22.82 7.56
CA VAL A 140 1.24 22.77 8.39
C VAL A 140 0.09 23.51 7.71
N ILE A 141 0.34 24.67 7.11
CA ILE A 141 -0.68 25.45 6.39
C ILE A 141 -1.20 24.69 5.18
N VAL A 142 -0.31 24.09 4.36
CA VAL A 142 -0.73 23.29 3.19
C VAL A 142 -1.57 22.08 3.64
N PHE A 143 -1.19 21.43 4.74
CA PHE A 143 -1.94 20.28 5.28
C PHE A 143 -3.32 20.69 5.82
N LEU A 144 -3.40 21.82 6.53
CA LEU A 144 -4.66 22.38 7.05
C LEU A 144 -5.61 22.80 5.91
N ILE A 145 -5.09 23.47 4.88
CA ILE A 145 -5.88 23.84 3.70
C ILE A 145 -6.39 22.57 3.01
N ALA A 146 -5.54 21.57 2.78
CA ALA A 146 -5.96 20.32 2.17
C ALA A 146 -7.06 19.60 2.97
N SER A 147 -6.97 19.58 4.31
CA SER A 147 -8.02 18.99 5.15
C SER A 147 -9.33 19.78 5.17
N LEU A 148 -9.30 21.11 5.02
CA LEU A 148 -10.49 21.95 5.00
C LEU A 148 -11.22 21.93 3.63
N TYR A 149 -10.50 21.67 2.54
CA TYR A 149 -11.07 21.54 1.19
C TYR A 149 -11.53 20.12 0.83
N VAL A 150 -11.49 19.17 1.77
CA VAL A 150 -12.21 17.91 1.59
C VAL A 150 -13.69 18.22 1.72
N ASP A 151 -14.34 18.42 0.58
CA ASP A 151 -15.78 18.60 0.49
C ASP A 151 -16.51 17.50 1.28
N PRO A 152 -17.50 17.84 2.13
CA PRO A 152 -18.35 16.85 2.77
C PRO A 152 -19.04 16.01 1.68
N PRO A 153 -19.24 14.71 1.88
CA PRO A 153 -19.91 13.87 0.91
C PRO A 153 -21.31 14.43 0.70
N SER A 154 -21.56 15.01 -0.49
CA SER A 154 -22.89 15.34 -0.94
C SER A 154 -23.72 14.07 -0.87
N ARG A 155 -24.77 14.08 -0.03
CA ARG A 155 -25.78 13.03 0.00
C ARG A 155 -26.36 12.89 -1.40
N GLU A 156 -25.89 11.91 -2.16
CA GLU A 156 -26.62 11.44 -3.33
C GLU A 156 -27.72 10.51 -2.84
N SER A 157 -28.86 11.11 -2.55
CA SER A 157 -30.15 10.45 -2.70
C SER A 157 -30.39 10.24 -4.20
N PHE A 158 -30.21 9.01 -4.70
CA PHE A 158 -31.07 8.30 -5.64
C PHE A 158 -30.51 6.90 -5.96
#